data_AF-A0A846P2P3-F1
#
_entry.id   AF-A0A846P2P3-F1
#
_cell.length_a   1.000
_cell.length_b   1.000
_cell.length_c   1.000
_cell.angle_alpha   90.00
_cell.angle_beta   90.00
_cell.angle_gamma   90.00
#
_symmetry.space_group_name_H-M   'P 1'
#
loop_
_entity.id
_entity.type
_entity.pdbx_description
1 polymer ?
#
loop_
_entity_poly.entity_id
_entity_poly.type
_entity_poly.pdbx_seq_one_letter_code
_entity_poly.pdbx_strand_id
1 'polypeptide(L)'
;MDKSKRSLGRDAFEDSNEAGGSKSLKKLIRGSGPKNQPEAREVEVRVKLTPSNIKHLDNLIAELKKQGKGSFTRSELIRVAITLLGSSDF
;
A
#
# COMPACT_ATOMS: atom_id res chain seq x y z
N MET A 1 -50.51 49.81 -6.06
CA MET A 1 -50.47 49.25 -4.70
C MET A 1 -49.78 47.89 -4.74
N ASP A 2 -48.87 47.71 -3.78
CA ASP A 2 -48.18 46.52 -3.25
C ASP A 2 -47.78 45.34 -4.16
N LYS A 3 -46.49 45.16 -4.45
CA LYS A 3 -45.41 44.49 -3.66
C LYS A 3 -45.39 42.96 -3.85
N SER A 4 -44.42 42.46 -4.63
CA SER A 4 -43.56 41.37 -4.12
C SER A 4 -42.18 41.36 -4.81
N LYS A 5 -41.15 41.50 -3.98
CA LYS A 5 -39.74 41.31 -4.27
C LYS A 5 -39.44 39.81 -4.34
N ARG A 6 -38.49 39.39 -5.18
CA ARG A 6 -37.57 38.25 -4.98
C ARG A 6 -36.48 38.31 -6.07
N SER A 7 -35.44 39.10 -5.82
CA SER A 7 -34.06 38.65 -5.53
C SER A 7 -33.51 37.71 -6.61
N LEU A 8 -32.73 38.22 -7.56
CA LEU A 8 -31.26 38.26 -7.49
C LEU A 8 -30.66 36.91 -7.08
N GLY A 9 -29.96 36.29 -8.03
CA GLY A 9 -28.80 35.41 -7.85
C GLY A 9 -28.92 34.27 -6.85
N ARG A 10 -28.95 33.04 -7.36
CA ARG A 10 -28.32 31.92 -6.64
C ARG A 10 -27.37 31.19 -7.57
N ASP A 11 -26.10 31.36 -7.25
CA ASP A 11 -24.95 30.71 -7.85
C ASP A 11 -24.97 29.21 -7.50
N ALA A 12 -24.65 28.35 -8.46
CA ALA A 12 -24.77 26.89 -8.31
C ALA A 12 -23.69 26.27 -7.38
N PHE A 13 -22.94 27.11 -6.66
CA PHE A 13 -21.90 26.71 -5.73
C PHE A 13 -22.26 27.00 -4.25
N GLU A 14 -23.40 27.65 -3.97
CA GLU A 14 -23.79 28.09 -2.62
C GLU A 14 -24.73 27.14 -1.83
N ASP A 15 -24.84 25.86 -2.21
CA ASP A 15 -25.51 24.83 -1.38
C ASP A 15 -24.58 23.65 -1.02
N SER A 16 -23.26 23.90 -0.98
CA SER A 16 -22.26 22.90 -0.60
C SER A 16 -22.14 22.65 0.93
N ASN A 17 -23.18 22.98 1.71
CA ASN A 17 -23.20 22.80 3.17
C ASN A 17 -24.40 21.97 3.67
N GLU A 18 -25.02 21.16 2.81
CA GLU A 18 -25.91 20.09 3.27
C GLU A 18 -25.17 18.75 3.38
N ALA A 19 -25.21 18.20 4.59
CA ALA A 19 -24.60 16.95 5.00
C ALA A 19 -25.21 15.74 4.27
N GLY A 20 -24.83 15.54 3.00
CA GLY A 20 -25.13 14.35 2.19
C GLY A 20 -24.04 13.27 2.22
N GLY A 21 -23.14 13.33 3.21
CA GLY A 21 -22.03 12.40 3.32
C GLY A 21 -22.47 10.96 3.60
N SER A 22 -21.88 10.02 2.84
CA SER A 22 -21.51 8.69 3.35
C SER A 22 -22.48 7.51 3.19
N LYS A 23 -23.28 7.41 2.12
CA LYS A 23 -23.81 6.10 1.68
C LYS A 23 -23.03 5.47 0.52
N SER A 24 -22.57 6.28 -0.44
CA SER A 24 -21.84 5.78 -1.62
C SER A 24 -20.36 5.49 -1.32
N LEU A 25 -19.68 6.39 -0.59
CA LEU A 25 -18.28 6.19 -0.14
C LEU A 25 -18.12 5.00 0.82
N LYS A 26 -19.05 4.77 1.75
CA LYS A 26 -19.01 3.59 2.65
C LYS A 26 -19.14 2.27 1.89
N LYS A 27 -19.85 2.22 0.76
CA LYS A 27 -19.95 1.03 -0.09
C LYS A 27 -18.69 0.80 -0.92
N LEU A 28 -18.05 1.86 -1.40
CA LEU A 28 -16.77 1.74 -2.11
C LEU A 28 -15.66 1.23 -1.19
N ILE A 29 -15.58 1.74 0.04
CA ILE A 29 -14.55 1.32 1.01
C ILE A 29 -14.77 -0.12 1.49
N ARG A 30 -16.01 -0.61 1.51
CA ARG A 30 -16.36 -1.99 1.93
C ARG A 30 -16.40 -3.00 0.78
N GLY A 31 -16.34 -2.56 -0.48
CA GLY A 31 -16.75 -3.35 -1.63
C GLY A 31 -15.65 -4.07 -2.40
N SER A 32 -14.38 -3.80 -2.15
CA SER A 32 -13.31 -4.27 -3.06
C SER A 32 -11.99 -4.57 -2.34
N GLY A 33 -12.07 -5.30 -1.24
CA GLY A 33 -10.98 -6.20 -0.90
C GLY A 33 -11.07 -7.40 -1.84
N PRO A 34 -10.05 -7.74 -2.63
CA PRO A 34 -10.10 -8.94 -3.47
C PRO A 34 -10.34 -10.16 -2.58
N LYS A 35 -11.52 -10.79 -2.70
CA LYS A 35 -11.94 -11.97 -1.92
C LYS A 35 -11.13 -13.24 -2.22
N ASN A 36 -10.19 -13.16 -3.16
CA ASN A 36 -9.35 -14.24 -3.62
C ASN A 36 -7.87 -13.91 -3.40
N GLN A 37 -7.50 -13.37 -2.23
CA GLN A 37 -6.11 -13.50 -1.84
C GLN A 37 -5.88 -14.95 -1.46
N PRO A 38 -4.92 -15.67 -2.06
CA PRO A 38 -4.52 -16.96 -1.53
C PRO A 38 -4.19 -16.74 -0.06
N GLU A 39 -4.81 -17.53 0.83
CA GLU A 39 -4.53 -17.45 2.26
C GLU A 39 -3.02 -17.48 2.43
N ALA A 40 -2.46 -16.43 3.03
CA ALA A 40 -1.02 -16.32 3.25
C ALA A 40 -0.62 -17.47 4.19
N ARG A 41 -0.13 -18.57 3.61
CA ARG A 41 0.37 -19.70 4.37
C ARG A 41 1.76 -19.35 4.86
N GLU A 42 1.92 -19.29 6.18
CA GLU A 42 3.24 -19.13 6.78
C GLU A 42 4.04 -20.42 6.55
N VAL A 43 5.22 -20.28 5.95
CA VAL A 43 6.13 -21.41 5.67
C VAL A 43 7.44 -21.17 6.42
N GLU A 44 7.83 -22.09 7.28
CA GLU A 44 9.12 -22.06 7.95
C GLU A 44 10.21 -22.64 7.03
N VAL A 45 11.21 -21.85 6.70
CA VAL A 45 12.33 -22.25 5.84
C VAL A 45 13.64 -22.16 6.62
N ARG A 46 14.34 -23.29 6.77
CA ARG A 46 15.68 -23.33 7.38
C ARG A 46 16.74 -23.10 6.30
N VAL A 47 17.43 -21.96 6.38
CA VAL A 47 18.51 -21.60 5.45
C VAL A 47 19.87 -21.75 6.14
N LYS A 48 20.77 -22.55 5.57
CA LYS A 48 22.17 -22.64 6.02
C LYS A 48 23.02 -21.69 5.16
N LEU A 49 23.73 -20.77 5.80
CA LEU A 49 24.61 -19.82 5.13
C LEU A 49 26.08 -20.13 5.45
N THR A 50 26.92 -20.04 4.43
CA THR A 50 28.37 -20.06 4.62
C THR A 50 28.86 -18.69 5.09
N PRO A 51 30.05 -18.59 5.71
CA PRO A 51 30.64 -17.29 6.08
C PRO A 51 30.78 -16.32 4.90
N SER A 52 31.08 -16.83 3.70
CA SER A 52 31.16 -15.99 2.49
C SER A 52 29.80 -15.38 2.16
N ASN A 53 28.72 -16.16 2.21
CA ASN A 53 27.37 -15.67 1.92
C ASN A 53 26.95 -14.58 2.90
N ILE A 54 27.29 -14.72 4.19
CA ILE A 54 27.04 -13.69 5.20
C ILE A 54 27.77 -12.40 4.85
N LYS A 55 29.05 -12.48 4.45
CA LYS A 55 29.84 -11.32 4.02
C LYS A 55 29.25 -10.64 2.79
N HIS A 56 28.77 -11.41 1.81
CA HIS A 56 28.11 -10.85 0.64
C HIS A 56 26.80 -10.13 1.00
N LEU A 57 25.99 -10.69 1.91
CA LEU A 57 24.78 -10.02 2.39
C LEU A 57 25.09 -8.71 3.13
N ASP A 58 26.13 -8.69 3.97
CA ASP A 58 26.55 -7.46 4.67
C ASP A 58 27.03 -6.38 3.70
N ASN A 59 27.80 -6.76 2.69
CA ASN A 59 28.23 -5.85 1.64
C ASN A 59 27.02 -5.28 0.86
N LEU A 60 26.05 -6.13 0.50
CA LEU A 60 24.83 -5.70 -0.18
C LEU A 60 24.03 -4.72 0.67
N ILE A 61 23.88 -4.97 1.97
CA ILE A 61 23.22 -4.04 2.90
C ILE A 61 23.95 -2.69 2.93
N ALA A 62 25.28 -2.71 3.00
CA ALA A 62 26.09 -1.50 3.00
C ALA A 62 25.94 -0.70 1.69
N GLU A 63 25.88 -1.36 0.54
CA GLU A 63 25.65 -0.73 -0.77
C GLU A 63 24.25 -0.13 -0.88
N LEU A 64 23.21 -0.85 -0.47
CA LEU A 64 21.84 -0.36 -0.46
C LEU A 64 21.70 0.89 0.42
N LYS A 65 22.34 0.88 1.60
CA LYS A 65 22.40 2.03 2.49
C LYS A 65 23.09 3.24 1.85
N LYS A 66 24.19 3.03 1.13
CA LYS A 66 24.90 4.10 0.38
C LYS A 66 24.03 4.69 -0.73
N GLN A 67 23.16 3.90 -1.34
CA GLN A 67 22.18 4.35 -2.34
C GLN A 67 20.99 5.10 -1.73
N GLY A 68 20.96 5.31 -0.41
CA GLY A 68 19.82 5.93 0.28
C GLY A 68 18.58 5.04 0.32
N LYS A 69 18.70 3.77 -0.08
CA LYS A 69 17.64 2.77 0.16
C LYS A 69 17.72 2.39 1.64
N GLY A 70 16.56 2.21 2.27
CA GLY A 70 16.42 2.08 3.72
C GLY A 70 17.29 1.01 4.37
N SER A 71 17.22 0.89 5.70
CA SER A 71 17.94 -0.16 6.41
C SER A 71 17.29 -1.51 6.13
N PHE A 72 18.03 -2.45 5.52
CA PHE A 72 17.61 -3.82 5.32
C PHE A 72 18.36 -4.76 6.25
N THR A 73 17.65 -5.75 6.76
CA THR A 73 18.22 -6.87 7.51
C THR A 73 18.58 -8.03 6.58
N ARG A 74 19.47 -8.91 7.03
CA ARG A 74 19.83 -10.14 6.29
C ARG A 74 18.59 -10.99 6.00
N SER A 75 17.69 -11.13 6.98
CA SER A 75 16.46 -11.92 6.87
C SER A 75 15.51 -11.36 5.81
N GLU A 76 15.37 -10.03 5.71
CA GLU A 76 14.54 -9.40 4.68
C GLU A 76 15.09 -9.65 3.28
N LEU A 77 16.40 -9.50 3.09
CA LEU A 77 17.04 -9.77 1.80
C LEU A 77 16.88 -11.24 1.38
N ILE A 78 17.00 -12.17 2.32
CA ILE A 78 16.77 -13.60 2.06
C ILE A 78 15.30 -13.86 1.67
N ARG A 79 14.34 -13.25 2.37
CA ARG A 79 12.91 -13.37 2.03
C ARG A 79 12.63 -12.82 0.63
N VAL A 80 13.18 -11.67 0.28
CA VAL A 80 13.04 -11.09 -1.06
C VAL A 80 13.65 -12.03 -2.09
N ALA A 81 14.86 -12.55 -1.87
CA ALA A 81 15.48 -13.49 -2.80
C ALA A 81 14.64 -14.77 -2.99
N ILE A 82 14.15 -15.38 -1.91
CA ILE A 82 13.27 -16.56 -1.99
C ILE A 82 11.96 -16.23 -2.71
N THR A 83 11.38 -15.05 -2.44
CA THR A 83 10.14 -14.61 -3.12
C THR A 83 10.39 -14.42 -4.61
N LEU A 84 11.49 -13.77 -4.99
CA LEU A 84 11.85 -13.54 -6.38
C LEU A 84 12.10 -14.86 -7.11
N LEU A 85 12.85 -15.78 -6.50
CA LEU A 85 13.10 -17.12 -7.05
C LEU A 85 11.81 -17.96 -7.13
N GLY A 86 10.98 -17.94 -6.09
CA GLY A 86 9.69 -18.62 -6.09
C GLY A 86 8.67 -18.01 -7.05
N SER A 87 8.83 -16.73 -7.42
CA SER A 87 8.03 -16.05 -8.43
C SER A 87 8.58 -16.22 -9.85
N SER A 88 9.84 -16.66 -9.97
CA SER A 88 10.51 -16.88 -11.27
C SER A 88 10.42 -18.32 -11.76
N ASP A 89 9.81 -19.23 -10.99
CA ASP A 89 9.67 -20.63 -11.37
C ASP A 89 8.20 -20.97 -11.68
N PHE A 90 8.00 -21.79 -12.73
CA PHE A 90 6.76 -22.56 -13.05
C PHE A 90 5.60 -21.88 -13.79
#